data_AF-A0AAV4QVU8-F1
#
_entry.id   AF-A0AAV4QVU8-F1
#
_cell.length_a   1.000
_cell.length_b   1.000
_cell.length_c   1.000
_cell.angle_alpha   90.00
_cell.angle_beta   90.00
_cell.angle_gamma   90.00
#
_symmetry.space_group_name_H-M   'P 1'
#
loop_
_entity.id
_entity.type
_entity.pdbx_description
1 polymer ?
#
loop_
_entity_poly.entity_id
_entity_poly.type
_entity_poly.pdbx_seq_one_letter_code
_entity_poly.pdbx_strand_id
1 'polypeptide(L)'
;MKPLLSVDSQNVNSTRNVTKFSLKTGKKKSVGAVLRRFYRLHNGLWIRRRAGCHKHLWKKTGKDRYNFQQHVVCTKTQCLMLDRMITDHWKKRKYYIDDPFEPYHTRNNFDYVYPYKPLK
;
A
#
# COMPACT_ATOMS: atom_id res chain seq x y z
N MET A 1 24.99 45.94 20.28
CA MET A 1 24.11 44.98 20.98
C MET A 1 23.20 44.34 19.93
N LYS A 2 23.35 43.04 19.66
CA LYS A 2 22.53 42.27 18.70
C LYS A 2 21.64 41.31 19.50
N PRO A 3 20.34 41.18 19.22
CA PRO A 3 19.48 40.32 20.01
C PRO A 3 19.86 38.85 19.80
N LEU A 4 20.19 38.20 20.91
CA LEU A 4 20.41 36.77 21.04
C LEU A 4 19.05 36.07 20.97
N LEU A 5 18.63 35.60 19.80
CA LEU A 5 17.66 34.52 19.65
C LEU A 5 17.76 34.01 18.21
N SER A 6 18.84 33.27 17.92
CA SER A 6 18.84 32.32 16.81
C SER A 6 17.82 31.25 17.16
N VAL A 7 16.62 31.31 16.58
CA VAL A 7 15.72 30.17 16.58
C VAL A 7 16.37 29.16 15.65
N ASP A 8 17.26 28.35 16.21
CA ASP A 8 17.78 27.16 15.54
C ASP A 8 16.56 26.32 15.23
N SER A 9 16.14 26.36 13.96
CA SER A 9 15.09 25.53 13.42
C SER A 9 15.65 24.11 13.41
N GLN A 10 15.63 23.47 14.57
CA GLN A 10 15.92 22.06 14.72
C GLN A 10 15.04 21.37 13.70
N ASN A 11 15.66 20.83 12.66
CA ASN A 11 14.98 20.04 11.66
C ASN A 11 14.63 18.73 12.37
N VAL A 12 13.56 18.78 13.19
CA VAL A 12 13.02 17.65 13.91
C VAL A 12 12.47 16.74 12.84
N ASN A 13 13.35 15.89 12.30
CA ASN A 13 12.99 14.85 11.39
C ASN A 13 11.92 14.02 12.08
N SER A 14 10.66 14.27 11.72
CA SER A 14 9.55 13.60 12.36
C SER A 14 9.70 12.11 12.08
N THR A 15 9.87 11.31 13.15
CA THR A 15 9.93 9.84 13.09
C THR A 15 8.61 9.21 12.62
N ARG A 16 7.59 10.04 12.34
CA ARG A 16 6.23 9.61 12.00
C ARG A 16 6.15 9.22 10.54
N ASN A 17 5.95 7.93 10.29
CA ASN A 17 5.73 7.39 8.94
C ASN A 17 4.41 7.84 8.28
N VAL A 18 3.43 8.36 9.04
CA VAL A 18 2.09 8.72 8.54
C VAL A 18 1.66 10.11 9.03
N THR A 19 1.24 10.96 8.09
CA THR A 19 0.63 12.27 8.39
C THR A 19 -0.87 12.10 8.60
N LYS A 20 -1.30 12.08 9.87
CA LYS A 20 -2.72 11.98 10.26
C LYS A 20 -3.52 13.23 9.92
N PHE A 21 -2.95 14.41 10.15
CA PHE A 21 -3.57 15.70 9.91
C PHE A 21 -2.57 16.61 9.21
N SER A 22 -2.96 17.15 8.05
CA SER A 22 -2.14 18.10 7.29
C SER A 22 -2.33 19.51 7.82
N LEU A 23 -1.24 20.28 7.96
CA LEU A 23 -1.30 21.65 8.48
C LEU A 23 -2.19 22.59 7.66
N LYS A 24 -2.27 22.40 6.33
CA LYS A 24 -3.09 23.27 5.46
C LYS A 24 -4.57 22.90 5.41
N THR A 25 -4.88 21.60 5.49
CA THR A 25 -6.23 21.09 5.17
C THR A 25 -6.90 20.35 6.32
N GLY A 26 -6.16 20.06 7.40
CA GLY A 26 -6.62 19.21 8.50
C GLY A 26 -6.89 17.75 8.10
N LYS A 27 -6.57 17.33 6.87
CA LYS A 27 -6.89 15.97 6.37
C LYS A 27 -5.67 15.04 6.42
N LYS A 28 -5.94 13.74 6.54
CA LYS A 28 -4.93 12.69 6.42
C LYS A 28 -4.26 12.70 5.03
N LYS A 29 -2.95 12.47 5.00
CA LYS A 29 -2.20 12.25 3.76
C LYS A 29 -1.85 10.77 3.61
N SER A 30 -1.87 10.32 2.37
CA SER A 30 -1.42 8.97 2.02
C SER A 30 0.10 8.95 1.84
N VAL A 31 0.71 7.83 2.22
CA VAL A 31 2.15 7.62 2.04
C VAL A 31 2.43 7.23 0.58
N GLY A 32 3.07 8.12 -0.18
CA GLY A 32 3.33 7.89 -1.61
C GLY A 32 4.19 6.66 -1.91
N ALA A 33 5.07 6.26 -0.99
CA ALA A 33 5.87 5.05 -1.13
C ALA A 33 5.02 3.76 -1.18
N VAL A 34 3.88 3.72 -0.48
CA VAL A 34 2.96 2.58 -0.51
C VAL A 34 2.32 2.48 -1.88
N LEU A 35 1.79 3.60 -2.40
CA LEU A 35 1.10 3.66 -3.69
C LEU A 35 2.00 3.25 -4.86
N ARG A 36 3.30 3.53 -4.77
CA ARG A 36 4.29 3.16 -5.80
C ARG A 36 4.71 1.70 -5.79
N ARG A 37 4.55 0.99 -4.67
CA ARG A 37 5.13 -0.35 -4.45
C ARG A 37 4.08 -1.45 -4.31
N PHE A 38 2.86 -1.09 -3.92
CA PHE A 38 1.79 -2.03 -3.64
C PHE A 38 0.55 -1.64 -4.43
N TYR A 39 -0.17 -2.65 -4.91
CA TYR A 39 -1.47 -2.50 -5.57
C TYR A 39 -2.60 -2.90 -4.61
N ARG A 40 -3.67 -2.12 -4.56
CA ARG A 40 -4.82 -2.33 -3.66
C ARG A 40 -6.02 -2.85 -4.43
N LEU A 41 -6.43 -4.08 -4.14
CA LEU A 41 -7.64 -4.69 -4.69
C LEU A 41 -8.86 -4.31 -3.87
N HIS A 42 -10.06 -4.33 -4.45
CA HIS A 42 -11.25 -3.88 -3.73
C HIS A 42 -11.61 -4.79 -2.54
N ASN A 43 -11.43 -6.10 -2.70
CA ASN A 43 -11.66 -7.15 -1.68
C ASN A 43 -10.83 -7.04 -0.37
N GLY A 44 -9.96 -6.03 -0.22
CA GLY A 44 -9.15 -5.84 0.98
C GLY A 44 -7.71 -6.34 0.87
N LEU A 45 -7.37 -7.05 -0.20
CA LEU A 45 -6.03 -7.57 -0.41
C LEU A 45 -5.09 -6.52 -1.01
N TRP A 46 -3.81 -6.73 -0.73
CA TRP A 46 -2.72 -5.95 -1.29
C TRP A 46 -1.79 -6.88 -2.05
N ILE A 47 -1.43 -6.50 -3.27
CA ILE A 47 -0.46 -7.22 -4.10
C ILE A 47 0.86 -6.46 -4.10
N ARG A 48 1.96 -7.22 -4.08
CA ARG A 48 3.33 -6.72 -4.27
C ARG A 48 4.13 -7.65 -5.18
N ARG A 49 5.20 -7.12 -5.76
CA ARG A 49 6.25 -7.95 -6.36
C ARG A 49 7.25 -8.41 -5.30
N ARG A 50 7.91 -9.56 -5.49
CA ARG A 50 8.98 -9.97 -4.57
C ARG A 50 10.20 -9.05 -4.71
N ALA A 51 10.83 -8.73 -3.58
CA ALA A 51 12.02 -7.89 -3.56
C ALA A 51 13.20 -8.58 -4.28
N GLY A 52 14.08 -7.80 -4.89
CA GLY A 52 15.27 -8.33 -5.57
C GLY A 52 14.99 -9.05 -6.89
N CYS A 53 13.78 -8.98 -7.45
CA CYS A 53 13.42 -9.61 -8.71
C CYS A 53 14.25 -9.16 -9.93
N HIS A 54 14.89 -7.99 -9.87
CA HIS A 54 15.75 -7.44 -10.95
C HIS A 54 17.22 -7.36 -10.54
N LYS A 55 17.61 -8.02 -9.44
CA LYS A 55 18.96 -7.92 -8.87
C LYS A 55 19.66 -9.28 -8.91
N HIS A 56 20.96 -9.25 -9.23
CA HIS A 56 21.85 -10.41 -9.27
C HIS A 56 21.28 -11.61 -10.04
N LEU A 57 20.64 -11.36 -11.19
CA LEU A 57 19.96 -12.41 -11.97
C LEU A 57 20.91 -13.50 -12.48
N TRP A 58 22.18 -13.16 -12.67
CA TRP A 58 23.24 -14.09 -13.09
C TRP A 58 23.58 -15.14 -12.04
N LYS A 59 23.38 -14.86 -10.74
CA LYS A 59 23.56 -15.83 -9.66
C LYS A 59 22.34 -16.72 -9.43
N LYS A 60 21.18 -16.37 -9.99
CA LYS A 60 19.90 -17.00 -9.67
C LYS A 60 19.55 -18.10 -10.65
N THR A 61 19.11 -19.23 -10.12
CA THR A 61 18.56 -20.35 -10.89
C THR A 61 17.29 -19.94 -11.62
N GLY A 62 16.97 -20.59 -12.75
CA GLY A 62 15.75 -20.33 -13.53
C GLY A 62 14.47 -20.36 -12.67
N LYS A 63 14.34 -21.36 -11.80
CA LYS A 63 13.20 -21.51 -10.86
C LYS A 63 13.07 -20.32 -9.89
N ASP A 64 14.19 -19.84 -9.35
CA ASP A 64 14.17 -18.69 -8.46
C ASP A 64 13.77 -17.42 -9.20
N ARG A 65 14.30 -17.21 -10.40
CA ARG A 65 13.91 -16.06 -11.25
C ARG A 65 12.40 -16.06 -11.51
N TYR A 66 11.83 -17.21 -11.87
CA TYR A 66 10.40 -17.38 -12.03
C TYR A 66 9.63 -17.00 -10.74
N ASN A 67 10.02 -17.56 -9.59
CA ASN A 67 9.38 -17.29 -8.30
C ASN A 67 9.46 -15.81 -7.89
N PHE A 68 10.58 -15.13 -8.16
CA PHE A 68 10.77 -13.72 -7.84
C PHE A 68 9.96 -12.77 -8.73
N GLN A 69 9.69 -13.16 -9.98
CA GLN A 69 8.86 -12.37 -10.89
C GLN A 69 7.38 -12.38 -10.50
N GLN A 70 6.93 -13.43 -9.80
CA GLN A 70 5.54 -13.57 -9.39
C GLN A 70 5.09 -12.44 -8.46
N HIS A 71 3.84 -12.00 -8.68
CA HIS A 71 3.11 -11.15 -7.75
C HIS A 71 2.59 -11.98 -6.58
N VAL A 72 2.73 -11.46 -5.36
CA VAL A 72 2.33 -12.15 -4.13
C VAL A 72 1.44 -11.23 -3.31
N VAL A 73 0.44 -11.82 -2.67
CA VAL A 73 -0.47 -11.14 -1.75
C VAL A 73 0.23 -10.89 -0.40
N CYS A 74 -0.06 -9.76 0.22
CA CYS A 74 0.46 -9.42 1.54
C CYS A 74 -0.24 -10.19 2.67
N THR A 75 0.46 -10.37 3.79
CA THR A 75 -0.11 -10.96 5.01
C THR A 75 -1.18 -10.04 5.63
N LYS A 76 -2.13 -10.58 6.40
CA LYS A 76 -3.20 -9.81 7.07
C LYS A 76 -2.69 -8.59 7.84
N THR A 77 -1.63 -8.74 8.63
CA THR A 77 -1.03 -7.66 9.43
C THR A 77 -0.49 -6.53 8.54
N GLN A 78 0.16 -6.90 7.43
CA GLN A 78 0.67 -5.96 6.43
C GLN A 78 -0.48 -5.21 5.77
N CYS A 79 -1.54 -5.91 5.34
CA CYS A 79 -2.72 -5.28 4.74
C CYS A 79 -3.34 -4.22 5.68
N LEU A 80 -3.51 -4.55 6.96
CA LEU A 80 -4.04 -3.62 7.96
C LEU A 80 -3.14 -2.39 8.15
N MET A 81 -1.82 -2.60 8.19
CA MET A 81 -0.85 -1.51 8.26
C MET A 81 -0.93 -0.59 7.04
N LEU A 82 -0.99 -1.17 5.83
CA LEU A 82 -1.09 -0.42 4.57
C LEU A 82 -2.40 0.38 4.48
N ASP A 83 -3.52 -0.21 4.89
CA ASP A 83 -4.82 0.49 4.94
C ASP A 83 -4.81 1.68 5.91
N ARG A 84 -4.02 1.60 7.00
CA ARG A 84 -3.78 2.73 7.91
C ARG A 84 -2.87 3.80 7.30
N MET A 85 -2.05 3.48 6.31
CA MET A 85 -1.15 4.42 5.63
C MET A 85 -1.79 5.16 4.45
N ILE A 86 -2.90 4.65 3.90
CA ILE A 86 -3.62 5.28 2.79
C ILE A 86 -4.92 5.97 3.22
N THR A 87 -5.44 6.79 2.32
CA THR A 87 -6.75 7.45 2.42
C THR A 87 -7.82 6.62 1.73
N ASP A 88 -9.09 6.81 2.09
CA ASP A 88 -10.20 5.98 1.59
C ASP A 88 -10.43 6.12 0.08
N HIS A 89 -9.99 7.24 -0.52
CA HIS A 89 -9.94 7.41 -1.98
C HIS A 89 -9.31 6.21 -2.71
N TRP A 90 -8.24 5.63 -2.15
CA TRP A 90 -7.52 4.49 -2.75
C TRP A 90 -8.16 3.13 -2.46
N LYS A 91 -9.14 3.07 -1.55
CA LYS A 91 -9.88 1.84 -1.21
C LYS A 91 -11.13 1.66 -2.08
N LYS A 92 -11.60 2.73 -2.71
CA LYS A 92 -12.77 2.73 -3.60
C LYS A 92 -12.50 1.86 -4.83
N ARG A 93 -13.53 1.14 -5.29
CA ARG A 93 -13.47 0.36 -6.53
C ARG A 93 -13.32 1.31 -7.73
N LYS A 94 -12.51 0.91 -8.69
CA LYS A 94 -12.22 1.63 -9.93
C LYS A 94 -12.43 0.66 -11.08
N TYR A 95 -13.04 1.12 -12.16
CA TYR A 95 -13.29 0.34 -13.36
C TYR A 95 -12.45 0.93 -14.47
N TYR A 96 -11.30 0.32 -14.72
CA TYR A 96 -10.43 0.70 -15.83
C TYR A 96 -10.73 -0.20 -17.02
N ILE A 97 -10.57 0.35 -18.23
CA ILE A 97 -10.68 -0.42 -19.46
C ILE A 97 -9.46 -1.35 -19.52
N ASP A 98 -9.69 -2.64 -19.76
CA ASP A 98 -8.67 -3.70 -19.90
C ASP A 98 -7.71 -3.87 -18.71
N ASP A 99 -8.19 -3.71 -17.46
CA ASP A 99 -7.36 -4.02 -16.28
C ASP A 99 -7.20 -5.53 -16.11
N PRO A 100 -5.96 -6.08 -16.18
CA PRO A 100 -5.72 -7.50 -15.95
C PRO A 100 -6.10 -7.95 -14.52
N PHE A 101 -6.24 -7.02 -13.57
CA PHE A 101 -6.60 -7.35 -12.19
C PHE A 101 -8.11 -7.35 -11.90
N GLU A 102 -8.97 -6.88 -12.82
CA GLU A 102 -10.42 -6.74 -12.60
C GLU A 102 -11.08 -8.00 -12.01
N PRO A 103 -10.80 -9.24 -12.51
CA PRO A 103 -11.42 -10.45 -11.98
C PRO A 103 -11.11 -10.72 -10.49
N TYR A 104 -9.99 -10.19 -9.99
CA TYR A 104 -9.52 -10.42 -8.62
C TYR A 104 -10.05 -9.40 -7.62
N HIS A 105 -10.79 -8.37 -8.06
CA HIS A 105 -11.39 -7.38 -7.15
C HIS A 105 -12.52 -7.97 -6.29
N THR A 106 -13.15 -9.07 -6.75
CA THR A 106 -14.19 -9.81 -6.03
C THR A 106 -13.62 -11.13 -5.50
N ARG A 107 -14.02 -11.54 -4.29
CA ARG A 107 -13.70 -12.87 -3.76
C ARG A 107 -14.94 -13.76 -3.89
N ASN A 108 -14.85 -14.80 -4.69
CA ASN A 108 -15.89 -15.80 -4.83
C ASN A 108 -15.61 -16.98 -3.90
N ASN A 109 -16.64 -17.71 -3.49
CA ASN A 109 -16.55 -18.97 -2.74
C ASN A 109 -15.87 -18.86 -1.36
N PHE A 110 -16.27 -17.87 -0.56
CA PHE A 110 -15.90 -17.78 0.86
C PHE A 110 -17.17 -17.62 1.70
N ASP A 111 -17.30 -18.41 2.77
CA ASP A 111 -18.47 -18.38 3.67
C ASP A 111 -18.62 -17.03 4.36
N TYR A 112 -17.50 -16.36 4.63
CA TYR A 112 -17.44 -15.05 5.29
C TYR A 112 -16.77 -14.02 4.39
N VAL A 113 -17.54 -13.41 3.49
CA VAL A 113 -17.16 -12.17 2.79
C VAL A 113 -17.92 -10.99 3.43
N TYR A 114 -17.23 -9.96 3.91
CA TYR A 114 -17.89 -8.76 4.45
C TYR A 114 -18.22 -7.76 3.32
N PRO A 115 -19.46 -7.22 3.20
CA PRO A 115 -20.72 -7.66 3.78
C PRO A 115 -21.57 -8.44 2.76
N TYR A 116 -21.54 -9.76 2.90
CA TYR A 116 -22.49 -10.69 2.32
C TYR A 116 -23.85 -10.56 3.02
N LYS A 117 -24.91 -10.30 2.24
CA LYS A 117 -26.30 -10.52 2.67
C LYS A 117 -26.59 -12.01 2.47
N PRO A 118 -27.08 -12.75 3.48
CA PRO A 118 -27.56 -14.10 3.23
C PRO A 118 -28.75 -14.04 2.27
N LEU A 119 -28.73 -14.86 1.21
CA LEU A 119 -29.92 -15.10 0.41
C LEU A 119 -30.96 -15.76 1.32
N LYS A 120 -32.15 -15.16 1.36
CA LYS A 120 -33.31 -15.68 2.11
C LYS A 120 -33.75 -17.03 1.56
#